data_AF-A0A9P8PD24-F1
#
_entry.id   AF-A0A9P8PD24-F1
#
_cell.length_a   1.000
_cell.length_b   1.000
_cell.length_c   1.000
_cell.angle_alpha   90.00
_cell.angle_beta   90.00
_cell.angle_gamma   90.00
#
_symmetry.space_group_name_H-M   'P 1'
#
loop_
_entity.id
_entity.type
_entity.pdbx_description
1 polymer ?
#
loop_
_entity_poly.entity_id
_entity_poly.type
_entity_poly.pdbx_seq_one_letter_code
_entity_poly.pdbx_strand_id
1 'polypeptide(L)'
;NLLRIEALRVEEMIKRSFGENTTQSLFPEHEIEVTKLEKQLKETKKQSISEEDAEKLNLFYNTMDEMQQQYGQLVEESMKLLYYQKRLKVGRVVVYRDPETKISYPAVTARWSNGDDKITLLTF
;
A
#
# COMPACT_ATOMS: atom_id res chain seq x y z
N ASN A 1 1.32 36.40 30.77
CA ASN A 1 0.85 35.01 31.01
C ASN A 1 -0.54 34.76 30.45
N LEU A 2 -1.53 35.61 30.75
CA LEU A 2 -2.92 35.47 30.25
C LEU A 2 -3.04 35.50 28.72
N LEU A 3 -2.42 36.45 28.03
CA LEU A 3 -2.45 36.56 26.56
C LEU A 3 -1.91 35.32 25.83
N ARG A 4 -0.95 34.62 26.45
CA ARG A 4 -0.39 33.38 25.89
C ARG A 4 -1.36 32.21 26.03
N ILE A 5 -2.10 32.15 27.13
CA ILE A 5 -3.15 31.14 27.38
C ILE A 5 -4.32 31.36 26.40
N GLU A 6 -4.69 32.61 26.17
CA GLU A 6 -5.76 32.98 25.25
C GLU A 6 -5.39 32.66 23.79
N ALA A 7 -4.14 32.94 23.39
CA ALA A 7 -3.62 32.55 22.08
C ALA A 7 -3.59 31.02 21.88
N LEU A 8 -3.16 30.26 22.88
CA LEU A 8 -3.16 28.78 22.83
C LEU A 8 -4.58 28.22 22.69
N ARG A 9 -5.56 28.81 23.37
CA ARG A 9 -6.97 28.41 23.28
C ARG A 9 -7.54 28.69 21.89
N VAL A 10 -7.19 29.82 21.28
CA VAL A 10 -7.62 30.14 19.90
C VAL A 10 -6.98 29.18 18.91
N GLU A 11 -5.68 28.87 19.03
CA GLU A 11 -5.03 27.87 18.18
C GLU A 11 -5.67 26.47 18.30
N GLU A 12 -6.00 26.03 19.51
CA GLU A 12 -6.70 24.76 19.71
C GLU A 12 -8.12 24.78 19.15
N MET A 13 -8.87 25.86 19.37
CA MET A 13 -10.22 26.03 18.83
C MET A 13 -10.21 26.06 17.30
N ILE A 14 -9.21 26.72 16.71
CA ILE A 14 -8.96 26.76 15.27
C ILE A 14 -8.62 25.36 14.75
N LYS A 15 -7.70 24.62 15.39
CA LYS A 15 -7.33 23.26 14.98
C LYS A 15 -8.51 22.29 15.04
N ARG A 16 -9.33 22.37 16.11
CA ARG A 16 -10.56 21.57 16.23
C ARG A 16 -11.54 21.95 15.13
N SER A 17 -11.86 23.24 14.95
CA SER A 17 -12.81 23.70 13.93
C SER A 17 -12.36 23.36 12.51
N PHE A 18 -11.07 23.48 12.19
CA PHE A 18 -10.54 23.05 10.89
C PHE A 18 -10.60 21.53 10.72
N GLY A 19 -10.18 20.76 11.72
CA GLY A 19 -10.26 19.29 11.67
C GLY A 19 -11.70 18.78 11.56
N GLU A 20 -12.62 19.43 12.25
CA GLU A 20 -14.05 19.10 12.27
C GLU A 20 -14.73 19.48 10.95
N ASN A 21 -14.39 20.63 10.36
CA ASN A 21 -14.82 20.99 9.00
C ASN A 21 -14.24 20.06 7.93
N THR A 22 -12.96 19.67 8.04
CA THR A 22 -12.36 18.71 7.10
C THR A 22 -13.05 17.36 7.19
N THR A 23 -13.36 16.88 8.40
CA THR A 23 -14.06 15.61 8.58
C THR A 23 -15.51 15.72 8.06
N GLN A 24 -16.22 16.80 8.38
CA GLN A 24 -17.57 17.09 7.87
C GLN A 24 -17.63 17.19 6.34
N SER A 25 -16.60 17.74 5.70
CA SER A 25 -16.51 17.83 4.24
C SER A 25 -16.18 16.51 3.56
N LEU A 26 -15.47 15.60 4.23
CA LEU A 26 -15.08 14.29 3.67
C LEU A 26 -16.18 13.23 3.81
N PHE A 27 -17.11 13.39 4.75
CA PHE A 27 -18.23 12.46 4.93
C PHE A 27 -19.03 12.19 3.64
N PRO A 28 -19.45 13.22 2.87
CA PRO A 28 -20.15 13.00 1.61
C PRO A 28 -19.32 12.22 0.59
N GLU A 29 -18.02 12.48 0.51
CA GLU A 29 -17.12 11.78 -0.43
C GLU A 29 -16.96 10.31 -0.04
N HIS A 30 -16.80 10.02 1.25
CA HIS A 30 -16.72 8.66 1.76
C HIS A 30 -18.04 7.89 1.54
N GLU A 31 -19.20 8.52 1.75
CA GLU A 31 -20.50 7.88 1.48
C GLU A 31 -20.67 7.52 0.00
N ILE A 32 -20.25 8.41 -0.90
CA ILE A 32 -20.25 8.15 -2.35
C ILE A 32 -19.33 6.98 -2.69
N GLU A 33 -18.14 6.94 -2.10
CA GLU A 33 -17.16 5.87 -2.33
C GLU A 33 -17.67 4.52 -1.81
N VAL A 34 -18.22 4.46 -0.60
CA VAL A 34 -18.84 3.25 -0.04
C VAL A 34 -19.96 2.76 -0.95
N THR A 35 -20.87 3.65 -1.36
CA THR A 35 -22.00 3.28 -2.24
C THR A 35 -21.51 2.74 -3.59
N LYS A 36 -20.44 3.34 -4.14
CA LYS A 36 -19.80 2.88 -5.38
C LYS A 36 -19.19 1.49 -5.22
N LEU A 37 -18.43 1.26 -4.14
CA LEU A 37 -17.79 -0.03 -3.85
C LEU A 37 -18.84 -1.12 -3.58
N GLU A 38 -19.91 -0.82 -2.85
CA GLU A 38 -21.02 -1.75 -2.62
C GLU A 38 -21.71 -2.15 -3.93
N LYS A 39 -21.91 -1.19 -4.85
CA LYS A 39 -22.47 -1.48 -6.17
C LYS A 39 -21.55 -2.40 -6.97
N GLN A 40 -20.25 -2.12 -7.01
CA GLN A 40 -19.26 -2.98 -7.67
C GLN A 40 -19.22 -4.40 -7.07
N LEU A 41 -19.32 -4.50 -5.74
CA LEU A 41 -19.39 -5.79 -5.05
C LEU A 41 -20.64 -6.58 -5.42
N LYS A 42 -21.80 -5.91 -5.54
CA LYS A 42 -23.07 -6.53 -5.96
C LYS A 42 -23.05 -6.98 -7.42
N GLU A 43 -22.37 -6.23 -8.30
CA GLU A 43 -22.21 -6.58 -9.72
C GLU A 43 -21.23 -7.74 -9.94
N THR A 44 -20.36 -8.02 -8.97
CA THR A 44 -19.38 -9.10 -9.05
C THR A 44 -20.09 -10.47 -9.03
N LYS A 45 -19.80 -11.30 -10.03
CA LYS A 45 -20.40 -12.64 -10.15
C LYS A 45 -19.94 -13.54 -9.00
N LYS A 46 -20.86 -13.90 -8.11
CA LYS A 46 -20.64 -14.94 -7.11
C LYS A 46 -20.65 -16.31 -7.79
N GLN A 47 -19.60 -17.10 -7.58
CA GLN A 47 -19.59 -18.49 -8.00
C GLN A 47 -20.36 -19.33 -6.99
N SER A 48 -21.18 -20.27 -7.47
CA SER A 48 -21.82 -21.28 -6.62
C SER A 48 -20.81 -22.38 -6.30
N ILE A 49 -20.11 -22.24 -5.19
CA ILE A 49 -19.21 -23.26 -4.64
C ILE A 49 -19.78 -23.78 -3.32
N SER A 50 -19.33 -24.95 -2.88
CA SER A 50 -19.71 -25.48 -1.56
C SER A 50 -19.16 -24.58 -0.45
N GLU A 51 -19.79 -24.58 0.73
CA GLU A 51 -19.28 -23.83 1.89
C GLU A 51 -17.88 -24.30 2.28
N GLU A 52 -17.62 -25.61 2.21
CA GLU A 52 -16.30 -26.18 2.48
C GLU A 52 -15.23 -25.67 1.50
N ASP A 53 -15.54 -25.58 0.21
CA ASP A 53 -14.61 -25.05 -0.80
C ASP A 53 -14.41 -23.55 -0.63
N ALA A 54 -15.44 -22.81 -0.21
CA ALA A 54 -15.34 -21.38 0.09
C ALA A 54 -14.41 -21.12 1.27
N GLU A 55 -14.51 -21.92 2.34
CA GLU A 55 -13.60 -21.84 3.49
C GLU A 55 -12.15 -22.13 3.09
N LYS A 56 -11.92 -23.18 2.31
CA LYS A 56 -10.57 -23.51 1.80
C LYS A 56 -10.02 -22.40 0.91
N LEU A 57 -10.85 -21.82 0.05
CA LEU A 57 -10.44 -20.72 -0.84
C LEU A 57 -10.10 -19.47 -0.03
N ASN A 58 -10.90 -19.13 0.98
CA ASN A 58 -10.63 -18.00 1.87
C ASN A 58 -9.34 -18.21 2.66
N LEU A 59 -9.11 -19.40 3.20
CA LEU A 59 -7.86 -19.74 3.89
C LEU A 59 -6.66 -19.59 2.96
N PHE A 60 -6.75 -20.14 1.74
CA PHE A 60 -5.70 -20.00 0.73
C PHE A 60 -5.44 -18.53 0.39
N TYR A 61 -6.49 -17.75 0.13
CA TYR A 61 -6.38 -16.34 -0.21
C TYR A 61 -5.70 -15.53 0.91
N ASN A 62 -6.17 -15.69 2.16
CA ASN A 62 -5.63 -14.99 3.32
C ASN A 62 -4.16 -15.37 3.55
N THR A 63 -3.84 -16.66 3.49
CA THR A 63 -2.46 -17.15 3.65
C THR A 63 -1.54 -16.58 2.58
N MET A 64 -2.00 -16.52 1.32
CA MET A 64 -1.23 -15.96 0.22
C MET A 64 -1.02 -14.45 0.36
N ASP A 65 -2.02 -13.70 0.82
CA ASP A 65 -1.91 -12.27 1.07
C ASP A 65 -0.92 -11.97 2.19
N GLU A 66 -1.01 -12.71 3.31
CA GLU A 66 -0.06 -12.61 4.42
C GLU A 66 1.37 -12.91 3.97
N MET A 67 1.56 -14.01 3.24
CA MET A 67 2.87 -14.38 2.68
C MET A 67 3.41 -13.27 1.77
N GLN A 68 2.56 -12.69 0.93
CA GLN A 68 2.96 -11.59 0.04
C GLN A 68 3.41 -10.35 0.83
N GLN A 69 2.67 -9.98 1.87
CA GLN A 69 3.02 -8.82 2.71
C GLN A 69 4.34 -9.06 3.45
N GLN A 70 4.49 -10.22 4.10
CA GLN A 70 5.70 -10.60 4.83
C GLN A 70 6.92 -10.70 3.92
N TYR A 71 6.75 -11.30 2.73
CA TYR A 71 7.82 -11.37 1.75
C TYR A 71 8.23 -9.99 1.25
N GLY A 72 7.28 -9.08 1.04
CA GLY A 72 7.55 -7.69 0.68
C GLY A 72 8.44 -6.98 1.71
N GLN A 73 8.08 -7.08 2.98
CA GLN A 73 8.86 -6.53 4.10
C GLN A 73 10.25 -7.16 4.18
N LEU A 74 10.34 -8.49 4.03
CA LEU A 74 11.62 -9.20 4.04
C LEU A 74 12.54 -8.71 2.90
N VAL A 75 12.01 -8.51 1.70
CA VAL A 75 12.76 -7.99 0.56
C VAL A 75 13.23 -6.56 0.83
N GLU A 76 12.35 -5.69 1.33
CA GLU A 76 12.68 -4.31 1.67
C GLU A 76 13.84 -4.23 2.68
N GLU A 77 13.75 -4.99 3.77
CA GLU A 77 14.82 -5.06 4.78
C GLU A 77 16.11 -5.67 4.22
N SER A 78 15.99 -6.70 3.38
CA SER A 78 17.15 -7.35 2.75
C SER A 78 17.91 -6.39 1.83
N MET A 79 17.23 -5.50 1.11
CA MET A 79 17.87 -4.53 0.21
C MET A 79 18.73 -3.49 0.95
N LYS A 80 18.48 -3.26 2.23
CA LYS A 80 19.31 -2.40 3.11
C LYS A 80 20.67 -3.04 3.44
N LEU A 81 20.80 -4.36 3.30
CA LEU A 81 22.06 -5.06 3.57
C LEU A 81 23.10 -4.79 2.48
N LEU A 82 24.32 -4.44 2.90
CA LEU A 82 25.47 -4.22 2.01
C LEU A 82 25.74 -5.40 1.05
N TYR A 83 25.36 -6.62 1.45
CA TYR A 83 25.49 -7.81 0.61
C TYR A 83 24.71 -7.68 -0.70
N TYR A 84 23.43 -7.28 -0.64
CA TYR A 84 22.57 -7.14 -1.81
C TYR A 84 22.94 -5.91 -2.63
N GLN A 85 23.26 -4.79 -1.97
CA GLN A 85 23.76 -3.57 -2.63
C GLN A 85 25.02 -3.85 -3.47
N LYS A 86 25.94 -4.69 -2.99
CA LYS A 86 27.16 -5.06 -3.73
C LYS A 86 26.92 -6.03 -4.89
N ARG A 87 25.85 -6.83 -4.85
CA ARG A 87 25.59 -7.90 -5.84
C ARG A 87 24.62 -7.48 -6.94
N LEU A 88 23.66 -6.61 -6.63
CA LEU A 88 22.66 -6.06 -7.56
C LEU A 88 23.26 -4.91 -8.39
N LYS A 89 24.43 -5.19 -8.99
CA LYS A 89 25.08 -4.31 -9.97
C LYS A 89 24.24 -4.22 -11.24
N VAL A 90 24.58 -3.28 -12.11
CA VAL A 90 23.98 -3.12 -13.44
C VAL A 90 24.09 -4.43 -14.25
N GLY A 91 23.05 -4.76 -15.00
CA GLY A 91 22.98 -5.93 -15.89
C GLY A 91 22.51 -7.22 -15.23
N ARG A 92 21.94 -7.16 -14.01
CA ARG A 92 21.36 -8.34 -13.34
C ARG A 92 19.90 -8.50 -13.71
N VAL A 93 19.52 -9.73 -14.04
CA VAL A 93 18.11 -10.09 -14.18
C VAL A 93 17.50 -10.17 -12.79
N VAL A 94 16.40 -9.46 -12.60
CA VAL A 94 15.58 -9.46 -11.39
C VAL A 94 14.13 -9.68 -11.80
N VAL A 95 13.32 -10.06 -10.81
CA VAL A 95 11.87 -10.11 -10.96
C VAL A 95 11.31 -9.04 -10.03
N TYR A 96 10.56 -8.10 -10.60
CA TYR A 96 9.84 -7.11 -9.81
C TYR A 96 8.35 -7.42 -9.85
N ARG A 97 7.64 -7.01 -8.81
CA ARG A 97 6.18 -7.10 -8.76
C ARG A 97 5.58 -5.75 -9.04
N ASP A 98 4.74 -5.68 -10.04
CA ASP A 98 4.05 -4.45 -10.42
C ASP A 98 3.00 -4.09 -9.34
N PRO A 99 3.01 -2.85 -8.81
CA PRO A 99 2.09 -2.46 -7.76
C PRO A 99 0.63 -2.35 -8.24
N GLU A 100 0.37 -2.11 -9.52
CA GLU A 100 -0.96 -1.96 -10.10
C GLU A 100 -1.52 -3.32 -10.51
N THR A 101 -0.78 -4.07 -11.33
CA THR A 101 -1.28 -5.36 -11.85
C THR A 101 -1.10 -6.52 -10.87
N LYS A 102 -0.24 -6.35 -9.84
CA LYS A 102 0.20 -7.40 -8.90
C LYS A 102 0.88 -8.60 -9.56
N ILE A 103 1.24 -8.49 -10.84
CA ILE A 103 1.95 -9.52 -11.62
C ILE A 103 3.46 -9.31 -11.47
N SER A 104 4.21 -10.41 -11.53
CA SER A 104 5.66 -10.38 -11.48
C SER A 104 6.24 -10.38 -12.90
N TYR A 105 7.16 -9.45 -13.17
CA TYR A 105 7.79 -9.28 -14.48
C TYR A 105 9.31 -9.36 -14.37
N PRO A 106 9.97 -9.97 -15.37
CA PRO A 106 11.42 -9.92 -15.47
C PRO A 106 11.87 -8.53 -15.86
N ALA A 107 12.96 -8.06 -15.26
CA ALA A 107 13.60 -6.81 -15.62
C ALA A 107 15.11 -6.91 -15.43
N VAL A 108 15.83 -5.93 -15.97
CA VAL A 108 17.29 -5.83 -15.82
C VAL A 108 17.65 -4.59 -15.02
N THR A 109 18.53 -4.72 -14.04
CA THR A 109 19.02 -3.58 -13.26
C THR A 109 19.83 -2.61 -14.14
N ALA A 110 19.38 -1.36 -14.22
CA ALA A 110 20.03 -0.31 -15.02
C ALA A 110 20.95 0.57 -14.17
N ARG A 111 20.48 0.94 -12.98
CA ARG A 111 21.21 1.80 -12.04
C ARG A 111 20.75 1.49 -10.62
N TRP A 112 21.72 1.37 -9.72
CA TRP A 112 21.50 1.50 -8.29
C TRP A 112 21.93 2.91 -7.88
N SER A 113 21.05 3.70 -7.29
CA SER A 113 21.45 4.99 -6.71
C SER A 113 22.06 4.72 -5.34
N ASN A 114 23.38 4.88 -5.22
CA ASN A 114 24.07 4.66 -3.93
C ASN A 114 23.55 5.69 -2.92
N GLY A 115 22.68 5.26 -2.00
CA GLY A 115 22.11 6.09 -0.94
C GLY A 115 20.58 6.25 -1.00
N ASP A 116 19.93 5.84 -2.09
CA ASP A 116 18.47 5.69 -2.14
C ASP A 116 18.11 4.20 -2.05
N ASP A 117 17.04 3.87 -1.32
CA ASP A 117 16.43 2.53 -1.28
C ASP A 117 15.70 2.17 -2.61
N LYS A 118 16.16 2.73 -3.74
CA LYS A 118 15.51 2.63 -5.05
C LYS A 118 16.46 2.06 -6.10
N ILE A 119 15.93 1.13 -6.89
CA ILE A 119 16.62 0.50 -8.02
C ILE A 119 15.91 0.90 -9.30
N THR A 120 16.66 1.33 -10.31
CA THR A 120 16.12 1.56 -11.65
C THR A 120 16.19 0.27 -12.46
N LEU A 121 15.04 -0.15 -13.00
CA LEU A 121 14.89 -1.36 -13.78
C LEU A 121 14.56 -1.03 -15.24
N LEU A 122 15.11 -1.81 -16.16
CA LEU A 122 14.71 -1.85 -17.57
C LEU A 122 13.74 -3.00 -17.75
N THR A 123 12.53 -2.67 -18.17
CA THR A 123 11.44 -3.60 -18.48
C THR A 123 11.35 -3.79 -20.00
N PHE A 124 10.78 -4.91 -20.45
CA PHE A 124 10.63 -5.28 -21.87
C PHE A 124 9.17 -5.29 -22.30
#